data_AF-A0A965CMK4-F1
#
_entry.id   AF-A0A965CMK4-F1
#
_cell.length_a   1.000
_cell.length_b   1.000
_cell.length_c   1.000
_cell.angle_alpha   90.00
_cell.angle_beta   90.00
_cell.angle_gamma   90.00
#
_symmetry.space_group_name_H-M   'P 1'
#
loop_
_entity.id
_entity.type
_entity.pdbx_description
1 polymer ?
#
loop_
_entity_poly.entity_id
_entity_poly.type
_entity_poly.pdbx_seq_one_letter_code
_entity_poly.pdbx_strand_id
1 'polypeptide(L)'
;DLYLYQGKESEAQKVYRQGLENHPDHLFLIEALSASLMLGGRWEENEELLVNALEKNERLQGNPSLQLVFLDRLALTLQQLQKTDQMRFVIREYHQRNDPMLVNRMFSMEEQLLFPLTSSKVGPEWLFLPEAAVEGVE
;
A
#
# COMPACT_ATOMS: atom_id res chain seq x y z
N ASP A 1 -2.25 14.31 -16.83
CA ASP A 1 -2.31 15.37 -15.82
C ASP A 1 -1.52 16.60 -16.24
N LEU A 2 -2.17 17.74 -16.53
CA LEU A 2 -1.49 18.92 -17.07
C LEU A 2 -0.58 19.63 -16.04
N TYR A 3 -0.91 19.54 -14.75
CA TYR A 3 -0.10 20.15 -13.69
C TYR A 3 1.20 19.37 -13.43
N LEU A 4 1.13 18.03 -13.43
CA LEU A 4 2.34 17.18 -13.31
C LEU A 4 3.32 17.42 -14.47
N TYR A 5 2.82 17.52 -15.71
CA TYR A 5 3.67 17.86 -16.87
C TYR A 5 4.36 19.22 -16.77
N GLN A 6 3.83 20.14 -15.96
CA GLN A 6 4.42 21.46 -15.70
C GLN A 6 5.29 21.49 -14.44
N GLY A 7 5.49 20.35 -13.76
CA GLY A 7 6.20 20.28 -12.48
C GLY A 7 5.45 20.95 -11.31
N LYS A 8 4.15 21.21 -11.46
CA LYS A 8 3.32 21.88 -10.45
C LYS A 8 2.64 20.85 -9.54
N GLU A 9 3.45 20.04 -8.86
CA GLU A 9 2.99 18.94 -7.99
C GLU A 9 1.98 19.42 -6.94
N SER A 10 2.25 20.54 -6.25
CA SER A 10 1.35 21.05 -5.21
C SER A 10 -0.04 21.42 -5.72
N GLU A 11 -0.15 21.93 -6.96
CA GLU A 11 -1.45 22.26 -7.56
C GLU A 11 -2.19 21.01 -8.03
N ALA A 12 -1.47 20.02 -8.58
CA ALA A 12 -2.05 18.72 -8.89
C ALA A 12 -2.66 18.06 -7.64
N GLN A 13 -1.91 18.03 -6.53
CA GLN A 13 -2.38 17.46 -5.27
C GLN A 13 -3.62 18.16 -4.72
N LYS A 14 -3.72 19.50 -4.82
CA LYS A 14 -4.93 20.22 -4.40
C LYS A 14 -6.16 19.77 -5.18
N VAL A 15 -6.02 19.65 -6.51
CA VAL A 15 -7.11 19.18 -7.38
C VAL A 15 -7.55 17.76 -7.01
N TYR A 16 -6.60 16.85 -6.77
CA TYR A 16 -6.95 15.49 -6.36
C TYR A 16 -7.63 15.45 -5.00
N ARG A 17 -7.11 16.17 -3.99
CA ARG A 17 -7.72 16.23 -2.65
C ARG A 17 -9.15 16.77 -2.73
N GLN A 18 -9.39 17.84 -3.48
CA GLN A 18 -10.73 18.39 -3.68
C GLN A 18 -11.68 17.38 -4.38
N GLY A 19 -11.16 16.60 -5.33
CA GLY A 19 -11.93 15.51 -5.94
C GLY A 19 -12.29 14.42 -4.93
N LEU A 20 -11.35 14.05 -4.06
CA LEU A 20 -11.54 13.04 -3.02
C LEU A 20 -12.45 13.51 -1.88
N GLU A 21 -12.55 14.81 -1.58
CA GLU A 21 -13.54 15.33 -0.63
C GLU A 21 -14.97 15.00 -1.05
N ASN A 22 -15.25 15.04 -2.36
CA ASN A 22 -16.57 14.74 -2.91
C ASN A 22 -16.75 13.25 -3.24
N HIS A 23 -15.66 12.57 -3.58
CA HIS A 23 -15.63 11.18 -4.01
C HIS A 23 -14.48 10.41 -3.36
N PRO A 24 -14.56 10.12 -2.03
CA PRO A 24 -13.45 9.59 -1.25
C PRO A 24 -13.01 8.18 -1.70
N ASP A 25 -13.88 7.46 -2.39
CA ASP A 25 -13.62 6.11 -2.89
C ASP A 25 -13.20 6.08 -4.38
N HIS A 26 -12.96 7.24 -5.01
CA HIS A 26 -12.61 7.32 -6.42
C HIS A 26 -11.17 6.87 -6.69
N LEU A 27 -11.02 5.62 -7.16
CA LEU A 27 -9.73 4.94 -7.29
C LEU A 27 -8.66 5.69 -8.08
N PHE A 28 -9.02 6.31 -9.21
CA PHE A 28 -8.04 7.04 -10.03
C PHE A 28 -7.57 8.36 -9.40
N LEU A 29 -8.35 8.94 -8.48
CA LEU A 29 -7.91 10.15 -7.77
C LEU A 29 -6.95 9.77 -6.64
N ILE A 30 -7.22 8.64 -5.96
CA ILE A 30 -6.30 8.07 -4.97
C ILE A 30 -4.98 7.69 -5.64
N GLU A 31 -5.05 7.02 -6.80
CA GLU A 31 -3.88 6.62 -7.59
C GLU A 31 -3.06 7.84 -8.05
N ALA A 32 -3.71 8.87 -8.59
CA ALA A 32 -3.02 10.09 -9.04
C ALA A 32 -2.41 10.87 -7.87
N LEU A 33 -3.13 11.00 -6.75
CA LEU A 33 -2.61 11.64 -5.55
C LEU A 33 -1.40 10.88 -5.00
N SER A 34 -1.49 9.54 -4.94
CA SER A 34 -0.39 8.70 -4.49
C SER A 34 0.87 8.91 -5.34
N ALA A 35 0.74 8.89 -6.67
CA ALA A 35 1.86 9.14 -7.57
C ALA A 35 2.52 10.50 -7.32
N SER A 36 1.71 11.56 -7.18
CA SER A 36 2.21 12.92 -6.92
C SER A 36 2.86 13.06 -5.54
N LEU A 37 2.33 12.40 -4.50
CA LEU A 37 2.94 12.40 -3.17
C LEU A 37 4.31 11.73 -3.18
N MET A 38 4.45 10.60 -3.90
CA MET A 38 5.75 9.94 -4.07
C MET A 38 6.77 10.84 -4.79
N LEU A 39 6.36 11.53 -5.86
CA LEU A 39 7.22 12.50 -6.55
C LEU A 39 7.64 13.67 -5.65
N GLY A 40 6.74 14.10 -4.76
CA GLY A 40 7.00 15.16 -3.78
C GLY A 40 7.72 14.69 -2.50
N GLY A 41 8.07 13.41 -2.38
CA GLY A 41 8.71 12.86 -1.18
C GLY A 41 7.82 12.85 0.07
N ARG A 42 6.50 12.91 -0.10
CA ARG A 42 5.49 12.97 0.98
C ARG A 42 5.08 11.56 1.38
N TRP A 43 6.04 10.80 1.91
CA TRP A 43 5.91 9.35 2.11
C TRP A 43 4.89 8.99 3.20
N GLU A 44 4.86 9.72 4.31
CA GLU A 44 3.92 9.47 5.42
C GLU A 44 2.46 9.70 5.00
N GLU A 45 2.19 10.76 4.23
CA GLU A 45 0.86 11.04 3.69
C GLU A 45 0.44 9.98 2.65
N ASN A 46 1.40 9.49 1.86
CA ASN A 46 1.13 8.43 0.88
C ASN A 46 0.82 7.09 1.55
N GLU A 47 1.51 6.77 2.65
CA GLU A 47 1.21 5.57 3.46
C GLU A 47 -0.21 5.64 3.99
N GLU A 48 -0.59 6.74 4.65
CA GLU A 48 -1.95 6.92 5.20
C GLU A 48 -3.02 6.78 4.10
N LEU A 49 -2.80 7.42 2.95
CA LEU A 49 -3.70 7.37 1.80
C LEU A 49 -3.90 5.93 1.30
N LEU A 50 -2.80 5.20 1.07
CA LEU A 50 -2.85 3.85 0.50
C LEU A 50 -3.37 2.81 1.49
N VAL A 51 -3.01 2.93 2.78
CA VAL A 51 -3.54 2.07 3.85
C VAL A 51 -5.05 2.24 3.97
N ASN A 52 -5.55 3.49 4.08
CA ASN A 52 -7.01 3.73 4.11
C ASN A 52 -7.73 3.16 2.88
N ALA A 53 -7.13 3.30 1.69
CA ALA A 53 -7.72 2.78 0.47
C ALA A 53 -7.77 1.25 0.45
N LEU A 54 -6.66 0.58 0.80
CA LEU A 54 -6.58 -0.88 0.86
C LEU A 54 -7.52 -1.49 1.91
N GLU A 55 -7.83 -0.74 2.97
CA GLU A 55 -8.74 -1.16 4.03
C GLU A 55 -10.22 -0.97 3.70
N LYS A 56 -10.58 0.27 3.35
CA LYS A 56 -11.98 0.75 3.47
C LYS A 56 -12.63 0.95 2.11
N ASN A 57 -11.87 0.96 1.03
CA ASN A 57 -12.41 1.27 -0.29
C ASN A 57 -13.06 0.02 -0.92
N GLU A 58 -14.38 -0.08 -0.83
CA GLU A 58 -15.15 -1.19 -1.44
C GLU A 58 -14.96 -1.29 -2.96
N ARG A 59 -14.78 -0.16 -3.66
CA ARG A 59 -14.51 -0.18 -5.10
C ARG A 59 -13.17 -0.82 -5.42
N LEU A 60 -12.18 -0.61 -4.54
CA LEU A 60 -10.87 -1.21 -4.69
C LEU A 60 -10.95 -2.73 -4.53
N GLN A 61 -11.81 -3.25 -3.63
CA GLN A 61 -12.01 -4.69 -3.44
C GLN A 61 -12.46 -5.40 -4.74
N GLY A 62 -13.26 -4.71 -5.57
CA GLY A 62 -13.68 -5.20 -6.89
C GLY A 62 -12.66 -4.99 -8.02
N ASN A 63 -11.49 -4.41 -7.75
CA ASN A 63 -10.46 -4.11 -8.76
C ASN A 63 -9.08 -4.71 -8.36
N PRO A 64 -8.85 -6.01 -8.60
CA PRO A 64 -7.60 -6.68 -8.23
C PRO A 64 -6.36 -6.05 -8.86
N SER A 65 -6.46 -5.54 -10.09
CA SER A 65 -5.34 -4.89 -10.76
C SER A 65 -4.90 -3.62 -10.03
N LEU A 66 -5.85 -2.77 -9.60
CA LEU A 66 -5.51 -1.57 -8.83
C LEU A 66 -5.06 -1.88 -7.39
N GLN A 67 -5.54 -2.98 -6.79
CA GLN A 67 -5.00 -3.44 -5.51
C GLN A 67 -3.50 -3.74 -5.60
N LEU A 68 -3.06 -4.43 -6.66
CA LEU A 68 -1.64 -4.74 -6.87
C LEU A 68 -0.82 -3.45 -7.05
N VAL A 69 -1.34 -2.46 -7.78
CA VAL A 69 -0.69 -1.15 -7.93
C VAL A 69 -0.54 -0.45 -6.57
N PHE A 70 -1.57 -0.49 -5.73
CA PHE A 70 -1.55 0.17 -4.42
C PHE A 70 -0.59 -0.53 -3.45
N LEU A 71 -0.56 -1.87 -3.47
CA LEU A 71 0.38 -2.66 -2.67
C LEU A 71 1.83 -2.40 -3.09
N ASP A 72 2.12 -2.36 -4.38
CA ASP A 72 3.46 -2.05 -4.90
C ASP A 72 3.93 -0.66 -4.46
N ARG A 73 3.08 0.36 -4.59
CA ARG A 73 3.38 1.72 -4.14
C ARG A 73 3.52 1.84 -2.64
N LEU A 74 2.72 1.11 -1.87
CA LEU A 74 2.84 1.07 -0.43
C LEU A 74 4.17 0.42 -0.02
N ALA A 75 4.60 -0.65 -0.68
CA ALA A 75 5.91 -1.26 -0.43
C ALA A 75 7.05 -0.27 -0.67
N LEU A 76 7.04 0.47 -1.78
CA LEU A 76 8.01 1.53 -2.06
C LEU A 76 7.99 2.64 -1.00
N THR A 77 6.80 3.03 -0.56
CA THR A 77 6.63 4.07 0.47
C THR A 77 7.21 3.63 1.81
N LEU A 78 6.91 2.40 2.24
CA LEU A 78 7.43 1.81 3.47
C LEU A 78 8.95 1.62 3.40
N GLN A 79 9.50 1.32 2.22
CA GLN A 79 10.94 1.27 2.00
C GLN A 79 11.59 2.63 2.26
N GLN A 80 11.02 3.72 1.73
CA GLN A 80 11.52 5.08 1.96
C GLN A 80 11.43 5.49 3.44
N LEU A 81 10.37 5.05 4.12
CA LEU A 81 10.17 5.27 5.56
C LEU A 81 10.98 4.31 6.45
N GLN A 82 11.74 3.38 5.87
CA GLN A 82 12.52 2.35 6.59
C GLN A 82 11.66 1.43 7.47
N LYS A 83 10.36 1.33 7.18
CA LYS A 83 9.39 0.47 7.87
C LYS A 83 9.46 -0.97 7.35
N THR A 84 10.63 -1.59 7.54
CA THR A 84 10.99 -2.87 6.91
C THR A 84 10.03 -4.01 7.25
N ASP A 85 9.51 -4.05 8.48
CA ASP A 85 8.60 -5.12 8.92
C ASP A 85 7.26 -5.03 8.18
N GLN A 86 6.66 -3.84 8.13
CA GLN A 86 5.41 -3.58 7.41
C GLN A 86 5.57 -3.81 5.91
N MET A 87 6.71 -3.39 5.33
CA MET A 87 7.02 -3.62 3.93
C MET A 87 7.02 -5.12 3.59
N ARG A 88 7.58 -5.98 4.44
CA ARG A 88 7.57 -7.44 4.22
C ARG A 88 6.15 -8.01 4.18
N PHE A 89 5.24 -7.52 5.03
CA PHE A 89 3.83 -7.91 4.98
C PHE A 89 3.16 -7.47 3.68
N VAL A 90 3.37 -6.23 3.25
CA VAL A 90 2.79 -5.71 2.00
C VAL A 90 3.31 -6.47 0.78
N ILE A 91 4.59 -6.79 0.73
CA ILE A 91 5.18 -7.60 -0.34
C ILE A 91 4.58 -9.01 -0.34
N ARG A 92 4.38 -9.62 0.83
CA ARG A 92 3.70 -10.93 0.95
C ARG A 92 2.28 -10.87 0.39
N GLU A 93 1.49 -9.87 0.78
CA GLU A 93 0.13 -9.67 0.27
C GLU A 93 0.11 -9.43 -1.24
N TYR A 94 1.05 -8.63 -1.76
CA TYR A 94 1.21 -8.42 -3.19
C TYR A 94 1.43 -9.74 -3.91
N HIS A 95 2.39 -10.55 -3.46
CA HIS A 95 2.65 -11.85 -4.07
C HIS A 95 1.45 -12.78 -3.97
N GLN A 96 0.80 -12.92 -2.82
CA GLN A 96 -0.40 -13.75 -2.68
C GLN A 96 -1.53 -13.34 -3.64
N ARG A 97 -1.66 -12.05 -3.95
CA ARG A 97 -2.68 -11.55 -4.90
C ARG A 97 -2.22 -11.61 -6.36
N ASN A 98 -0.91 -11.58 -6.61
CA ASN A 98 -0.30 -11.59 -7.94
C ASN A 98 0.15 -12.98 -8.40
N ASP A 99 0.10 -14.00 -7.54
CA ASP A 99 0.68 -15.32 -7.82
C ASP A 99 -0.21 -16.19 -8.73
N PRO A 100 0.23 -16.53 -9.96
CA PRO A 100 -0.44 -17.56 -10.75
C PRO A 100 -0.34 -18.96 -10.11
N MET A 101 0.59 -19.23 -9.18
CA MET A 101 0.69 -20.50 -8.44
C MET A 101 -0.27 -20.63 -7.24
N LEU A 102 -1.10 -19.65 -6.93
CA LEU A 102 -2.34 -19.93 -6.16
C LEU A 102 -3.47 -20.46 -7.06
N VAL A 103 -3.30 -20.45 -8.39
CA VAL A 103 -4.03 -21.33 -9.32
C VAL A 103 -3.37 -22.72 -9.39
N ASN A 104 -2.07 -22.89 -9.10
CA ASN A 104 -1.37 -24.19 -9.05
C ASN A 104 -0.10 -24.18 -8.14
N ARG A 105 -0.25 -24.46 -6.84
CA ARG A 105 0.77 -24.77 -5.80
C ARG A 105 2.22 -24.23 -5.92
N MET A 106 2.61 -23.37 -4.97
CA MET A 106 4.00 -23.03 -4.60
C MET A 106 4.87 -24.26 -4.22
N PHE A 107 6.07 -24.41 -4.81
CA PHE A 107 7.09 -25.41 -4.40
C PHE A 107 8.56 -24.91 -4.57
N SER A 108 8.93 -23.79 -3.96
CA SER A 108 10.33 -23.38 -3.81
C SER A 108 10.68 -23.19 -2.32
N MET A 109 11.78 -23.78 -1.88
CA MET A 109 12.25 -23.72 -0.48
C MET A 109 12.67 -22.30 -0.08
N GLU A 110 13.24 -21.51 -1.00
CA GLU A 110 13.65 -20.13 -0.72
C GLU A 110 12.43 -19.25 -0.40
N GLU A 111 11.32 -19.44 -1.11
CA GLU A 111 10.06 -18.71 -0.87
C GLU A 111 9.43 -19.12 0.46
N GLN A 112 9.53 -20.39 0.85
CA GLN A 112 9.03 -20.89 2.14
C GLN A 112 9.82 -20.33 3.33
N LEU A 113 11.12 -20.05 3.16
CA LEU A 113 11.96 -19.45 4.19
C LEU A 113 11.72 -17.95 4.35
N LEU A 114 11.39 -17.25 3.25
CA LEU A 114 11.01 -15.84 3.29
C LEU A 114 9.59 -15.62 3.84
N PHE A 115 8.68 -16.59 3.64
CA PHE A 115 7.26 -16.48 4.02
C PHE A 115 6.75 -17.73 4.77
N PRO A 116 7.15 -17.94 6.03
CA PRO A 116 6.74 -19.12 6.79
C PRO A 116 5.22 -19.18 6.99
N LEU A 117 4.62 -20.33 6.65
CA LEU A 117 3.21 -20.64 6.86
C LEU A 117 2.99 -21.07 8.33
N THR A 118 3.09 -20.14 9.26
CA THR A 118 2.53 -20.34 10.60
C THR A 118 1.10 -19.83 10.59
N SER A 119 0.17 -20.75 10.79
CA SER A 119 -1.28 -20.56 10.74
C SER A 119 -1.75 -19.31 11.50
N SER A 120 -2.37 -18.39 10.78
CA SER A 120 -3.13 -17.28 11.36
C SER A 120 -4.16 -16.83 10.32
N LYS A 121 -5.34 -16.44 10.80
CA LYS A 121 -6.59 -16.35 10.03
C LYS A 121 -6.52 -15.26 8.96
N VAL A 122 -7.21 -15.52 7.85
CA VAL A 122 -7.44 -14.58 6.74
C VAL A 122 -7.94 -13.24 7.26
N GLY A 123 -7.11 -12.21 7.12
CA GLY A 123 -7.35 -10.82 7.51
C GLY A 123 -6.01 -10.05 7.53
N PRO A 124 -6.00 -8.73 7.33
CA PRO A 124 -4.75 -7.98 7.31
C PRO A 124 -4.10 -7.95 8.71
N GLU A 125 -2.97 -8.66 8.89
CA GLU A 125 -2.29 -8.75 10.20
C GLU A 125 -1.70 -7.42 10.70
N TRP A 126 -1.60 -6.39 9.84
CA TRP A 126 -1.17 -5.04 10.22
C TRP A 126 -2.23 -4.27 11.06
N LEU A 127 -3.47 -4.77 11.19
CA LEU A 127 -4.53 -4.21 12.05
C LEU A 127 -4.23 -4.25 13.56
N PHE A 128 -3.26 -5.05 14.00
CA PHE A 128 -3.06 -5.38 15.41
C PHE A 128 -1.64 -5.11 15.92
N LEU A 129 -0.87 -4.25 15.26
CA LEU A 129 0.42 -3.81 15.81
C LEU A 129 0.17 -2.78 16.93
N PRO A 130 0.55 -3.04 18.20
CA PRO A 130 0.53 -2.01 19.23
C PRO A 130 1.61 -0.95 18.95
N GLU A 131 1.26 0.32 19.14
CA GLU A 131 2.11 1.48 18.85
C GLU A 131 3.24 1.73 19.87
N ALA A 132 3.46 0.86 20.86
CA ALA A 132 4.47 1.11 21.88
C ALA A 132 5.11 -0.17 22.42
N ALA A 133 6.35 -0.41 22.00
CA ALA A 133 7.35 -1.11 22.79
C ALA A 133 8.72 -0.46 22.55
N VAL A 134 8.79 0.86 22.74
CA VAL A 134 10.06 1.62 22.81
C VAL A 134 10.44 1.93 24.26
N GLU A 135 9.66 1.50 25.26
CA GLU A 135 10.05 1.68 26.67
C GLU A 135 10.74 0.43 27.22
N GLY A 136 12.07 0.58 27.38
CA GLY A 136 12.79 0.11 28.56
C GLY A 136 12.92 -1.40 28.74
N VAL A 137 14.09 -1.93 28.39
CA VAL A 137 14.70 -3.00 29.18
C VAL A 137 16.12 -2.57 29.48
N GLU A 138 16.34 -2.19 30.75
CA GLU A 138 17.66 -2.11 31.40
C GLU A 138 18.39 -3.44 31.38
#